data_AF-A0A2N1R236-F1
#
_entry.id   AF-A0A2N1R236-F1
#
_cell.length_a   1.000
_cell.length_b   1.000
_cell.length_c   1.000
_cell.angle_alpha   90.00
_cell.angle_beta   90.00
_cell.angle_gamma   90.00
#
_symmetry.space_group_name_H-M   'P 1'
#
loop_
_entity.id
_entity.type
_entity.pdbx_description
1 polymer ?
#
loop_
_entity_poly.entity_id
_entity_poly.type
_entity_poly.pdbx_seq_one_letter_code
_entity_poly.pdbx_strand_id
1 'polypeptide(L)'
;MARRSTTVLDSGLFLQLSLGVFFLALGALGLGNYQSKFAETMRFFGRDDSLRIVTAIIELVMGGFLLLSPFVSVPLNLRSFFSYALLVLWAIYILYYFIFNNFAKPDIIPWLYEVSWRCVILAALWSVSRKFMN
;
A
#
# COMPACT_ATOMS: atom_id res chain seq x y z
N MET A 1 -4.73 38.07 -6.87
CA MET A 1 -4.82 36.94 -5.91
C MET A 1 -3.44 36.32 -5.77
N ALA A 2 -2.77 36.58 -4.64
CA ALA A 2 -1.42 36.09 -4.40
C ALA A 2 -1.45 34.57 -4.14
N ARG A 3 -0.77 33.79 -4.99
CA ARG A 3 -0.45 32.37 -4.74
C ARG A 3 0.36 32.31 -3.44
N ARG A 4 -0.22 31.74 -2.38
CA ARG A 4 0.55 31.40 -1.18
C ARG A 4 1.52 30.28 -1.53
N SER A 5 2.77 30.66 -1.73
CA SER A 5 3.92 29.78 -1.58
C SER A 5 4.13 29.58 -0.09
N THR A 6 3.75 28.42 0.44
CA THR A 6 4.22 27.91 1.74
C THR A 6 5.02 26.66 1.47
N THR A 7 6.30 26.87 1.15
CA THR A 7 7.32 25.82 1.09
C THR A 7 7.59 25.24 2.49
N VAL A 8 8.05 23.97 2.47
CA VAL A 8 8.79 23.19 3.49
C VAL A 8 8.00 22.08 4.22
N LEU A 9 6.75 22.25 4.63
CA LEU A 9 5.96 21.18 5.29
C LEU A 9 4.51 21.16 4.78
N ASP A 10 4.35 20.61 3.59
CA ASP A 10 3.04 20.40 2.98
C ASP A 10 2.37 19.15 3.59
N SER A 11 1.07 19.26 3.90
CA SER A 11 0.23 18.13 4.32
C SER A 11 0.36 16.91 3.40
N GLY A 12 0.59 17.13 2.09
CA GLY A 12 0.84 16.08 1.13
C GLY A 12 2.17 15.34 1.34
N LEU A 13 3.21 16.02 1.84
CA LEU A 13 4.50 15.39 2.14
C LEU A 13 4.41 14.46 3.35
N PHE A 14 3.73 14.88 4.42
CA PHE A 14 3.46 14.02 5.58
C PHE A 14 2.62 12.81 5.21
N LEU A 15 1.56 13.01 4.40
CA LEU A 15 0.73 11.90 3.93
C LEU A 15 1.55 10.89 3.13
N GLN A 16 2.42 11.38 2.23
CA GLN A 16 3.33 10.56 1.44
C GLN A 16 4.32 9.77 2.32
N LEU A 17 4.98 10.42 3.29
CA LEU A 17 5.92 9.74 4.19
C LEU A 17 5.20 8.68 5.02
N SER A 18 4.05 9.01 5.62
CA SER A 18 3.26 8.07 6.42
C SER A 18 2.79 6.86 5.60
N LEU A 19 2.34 7.08 4.36
CA LEU A 19 1.99 6.00 3.44
C LEU A 19 3.19 5.14 3.10
N GLY A 20 4.35 5.73 2.78
CA GLY A 20 5.52 4.95 2.45
C GLY A 20 6.04 4.12 3.64
N VAL A 21 6.01 4.67 4.88
CA VAL A 21 6.29 3.89 6.10
C VAL A 21 5.28 2.75 6.28
N PHE A 22 3.99 3.04 6.07
CA PHE A 22 2.93 2.04 6.18
C PHE A 22 3.13 0.87 5.20
N PHE A 23 3.45 1.16 3.94
CA PHE A 23 3.71 0.15 2.92
C PHE A 23 5.02 -0.61 3.16
N LEU A 24 6.07 0.04 3.66
CA LEU A 24 7.27 -0.66 4.11
C LEU A 24 6.98 -1.61 5.26
N ALA A 25 6.21 -1.17 6.26
CA ALA A 25 5.82 -2.01 7.38
C ALA A 25 4.98 -3.21 6.92
N LEU A 26 4.03 -3.00 6.00
CA LEU A 26 3.25 -4.08 5.41
C LEU A 26 4.11 -5.07 4.64
N GLY A 27 5.00 -4.60 3.77
CA GLY A 27 5.93 -5.47 3.04
C GLY A 27 6.83 -6.26 3.99
N ALA A 28 7.37 -5.61 5.02
CA ALA A 28 8.19 -6.26 6.05
C ALA A 28 7.40 -7.31 6.86
N LEU A 29 6.15 -7.04 7.24
CA LEU A 29 5.27 -8.02 7.89
C LEU A 29 4.91 -9.18 6.94
N GLY A 30 4.72 -8.88 5.66
CA GLY A 30 4.49 -9.86 4.60
C GLY A 30 5.63 -10.87 4.50
N LEU A 31 6.88 -10.41 4.63
CA LEU A 31 8.10 -11.23 4.64
C LEU A 31 8.37 -11.90 5.99
N GLY A 32 8.13 -11.20 7.12
CA GLY A 32 8.42 -11.69 8.47
C GLY A 32 7.58 -12.89 8.88
N ASN A 33 6.31 -12.95 8.44
CA ASN A 33 5.45 -14.13 8.69
C ASN A 33 5.90 -15.39 7.92
N TYR A 34 6.90 -15.31 7.05
CA TYR A 34 7.49 -16.45 6.35
C TYR A 34 8.53 -17.19 7.21
N GLN A 35 9.08 -16.55 8.25
CA GLN A 35 10.23 -17.04 9.01
C GLN A 35 9.88 -17.89 10.24
N SER A 36 8.59 -18.04 10.59
CA SER A 36 8.19 -18.92 11.69
C SER A 36 8.07 -20.36 11.20
N LYS A 37 8.57 -21.32 11.99
CA LYS A 37 8.51 -22.78 11.75
C LYS A 37 7.11 -23.35 11.47
N PHE A 38 6.06 -22.53 11.58
CA PHE A 38 4.68 -22.84 11.24
C PHE A 38 4.39 -22.85 9.73
N ALA A 39 5.20 -22.13 8.92
CA ALA A 39 5.08 -22.09 7.46
C ALA A 39 5.58 -23.39 6.78
N GLU A 40 6.45 -24.15 7.46
CA GLU A 40 7.02 -25.39 6.94
C GLU A 40 5.98 -26.53 6.91
N THR A 41 5.02 -26.52 7.84
CA THR A 41 3.89 -27.47 7.84
C THR A 41 2.80 -27.10 6.83
N MET A 42 2.62 -25.81 6.52
CA MET A 42 1.68 -25.35 5.49
C MET A 42 2.18 -25.58 4.06
N ARG A 43 3.49 -25.71 3.84
CA ARG A 43 4.08 -26.05 2.52
C ARG A 43 3.63 -27.41 1.99
N PHE A 44 3.22 -28.34 2.85
CA PHE A 44 2.65 -29.63 2.42
C PHE A 44 1.21 -29.51 1.87
N PHE A 45 0.54 -28.37 2.07
CA PHE A 45 -0.87 -28.18 1.73
C PHE A 45 -1.15 -27.26 0.53
N GLY A 46 -0.12 -26.91 -0.27
CA GLY A 46 -0.33 -26.36 -1.61
C GLY A 46 -1.13 -25.05 -1.66
N ARG A 47 -0.75 -24.06 -0.86
CA ARG A 47 -1.38 -22.72 -0.86
C ARG A 47 -0.43 -21.72 -1.52
N ASP A 48 -0.98 -20.80 -2.31
CA ASP A 48 -0.29 -19.78 -3.14
C ASP A 48 0.65 -18.83 -2.37
N ASP A 49 1.71 -19.37 -1.79
CA ASP A 49 2.69 -18.62 -0.99
C ASP A 49 3.58 -17.72 -1.86
N SER A 50 3.80 -18.11 -3.13
CA SER A 50 4.59 -17.31 -4.08
C SER A 50 3.95 -15.95 -4.37
N LEU A 51 2.62 -15.89 -4.53
CA LEU A 51 1.92 -14.63 -4.80
C LEU A 51 2.07 -13.65 -3.64
N ARG A 52 1.97 -14.15 -2.40
CA ARG A 52 2.08 -13.33 -1.19
C ARG A 52 3.50 -12.76 -1.00
N ILE A 53 4.53 -13.54 -1.29
CA ILE A 53 5.92 -13.06 -1.23
C ILE A 53 6.17 -12.00 -2.30
N VAL A 54 5.69 -12.25 -3.52
CA VAL A 54 5.84 -11.30 -4.64
C VAL A 54 5.12 -9.99 -4.31
N THR A 55 3.90 -10.03 -3.79
CA THR A 55 3.19 -8.81 -3.36
C THR A 55 3.94 -8.08 -2.24
N ALA A 56 4.49 -8.80 -1.25
CA ALA A 56 5.23 -8.18 -0.16
C ALA A 56 6.51 -7.48 -0.65
N ILE A 57 7.23 -8.07 -1.60
CA ILE A 57 8.40 -7.46 -2.24
C ILE A 57 7.99 -6.19 -3.00
N ILE A 58 6.90 -6.27 -3.78
CA ILE A 58 6.40 -5.11 -4.53
C ILE A 58 5.98 -3.99 -3.58
N GLU A 59 5.24 -4.30 -2.52
CA GLU A 59 4.83 -3.33 -1.50
C GLU A 59 6.04 -2.67 -0.81
N LEU A 60 7.08 -3.44 -0.52
CA LEU A 60 8.31 -2.92 0.09
C LEU A 60 9.08 -2.01 -0.87
N VAL A 61 9.26 -2.42 -2.12
CA VAL A 61 9.92 -1.60 -3.15
C VAL A 61 9.14 -0.32 -3.42
N MET A 62 7.82 -0.42 -3.58
CA MET A 62 6.94 0.72 -3.85
C MET A 62 6.87 1.67 -2.64
N GLY A 63 6.74 1.14 -1.42
CA GLY A 63 6.73 1.93 -0.18
C GLY A 63 8.05 2.66 0.06
N GLY A 64 9.17 1.96 -0.17
CA GLY A 64 10.51 2.56 -0.12
C GLY A 64 10.70 3.65 -1.17
N PHE A 65 10.22 3.42 -2.39
CA PHE A 65 10.24 4.42 -3.44
C PHE A 65 9.39 5.65 -3.08
N LEU A 66 8.22 5.45 -2.48
CA LEU A 66 7.32 6.53 -2.04
C LEU A 66 7.97 7.38 -0.93
N LEU A 67 8.74 6.74 -0.05
CA LEU A 67 9.54 7.38 1.02
C LEU A 67 10.79 8.10 0.53
N LEU A 68 11.49 7.55 -0.46
CA LEU A 68 12.73 8.10 -1.00
C LEU A 68 12.47 9.16 -2.09
N SER A 69 11.31 9.12 -2.74
CA SER A 69 10.85 10.07 -3.74
C SER A 69 11.06 11.55 -3.34
N PRO A 70 10.74 12.05 -2.13
CA PRO A 70 10.97 13.46 -1.80
C PRO A 70 12.46 13.82 -1.66
N PHE A 71 13.35 12.85 -1.40
CA PHE A 71 14.78 13.08 -1.19
C PHE A 71 15.62 12.87 -2.47
N VAL A 72 15.15 12.03 -3.38
CA VAL A 72 15.85 11.67 -4.62
C VAL A 72 15.16 12.31 -5.82
N SER A 73 15.91 12.97 -6.71
CA SER A 73 15.37 13.46 -7.99
C SER A 73 15.05 12.29 -8.92
N VAL A 74 13.81 11.83 -8.86
CA VAL A 74 13.30 10.76 -9.73
C VAL A 74 12.38 11.38 -10.78
N PRO A 75 12.47 10.99 -12.07
CA PRO A 75 11.60 11.52 -13.11
C PRO A 75 10.12 11.40 -12.74
N LEU A 76 9.36 12.46 -13.03
CA LEU A 76 7.93 12.58 -12.69
C LEU A 76 7.11 11.40 -13.22
N ASN A 77 7.42 10.94 -14.45
CA ASN A 77 6.76 9.81 -15.08
C ASN A 77 6.90 8.51 -14.27
N LEU A 78 8.09 8.25 -13.71
CA LEU A 78 8.32 7.08 -12.86
C LEU A 78 7.55 7.22 -11.54
N ARG A 79 7.57 8.42 -10.93
CA ARG A 79 6.84 8.65 -9.67
C ARG A 79 5.34 8.46 -9.83
N SER A 80 4.78 8.99 -10.92
CA SER A 80 3.37 8.81 -11.27
C SER A 80 3.05 7.34 -11.51
N PHE A 81 3.88 6.62 -12.28
CA PHE A 81 3.71 5.21 -12.56
C PHE A 81 3.74 4.34 -11.29
N PHE A 82 4.75 4.50 -10.43
CA PHE A 82 4.86 3.73 -9.18
C PHE A 82 3.70 4.04 -8.22
N SER A 83 3.32 5.31 -8.07
CA SER A 83 2.19 5.69 -7.23
C SER A 83 0.88 5.09 -7.74
N TYR A 84 0.67 5.08 -9.06
CA TYR A 84 -0.52 4.51 -9.67
C TYR A 84 -0.54 2.99 -9.58
N ALA A 85 0.60 2.34 -9.84
CA ALA A 85 0.75 0.89 -9.70
C ALA A 85 0.43 0.43 -8.27
N LEU A 86 0.94 1.13 -7.26
CA LEU A 86 0.63 0.86 -5.85
C LEU A 86 -0.86 1.05 -5.56
N LEU A 87 -1.48 2.10 -6.09
CA LEU A 87 -2.91 2.35 -5.93
C LEU A 87 -3.76 1.23 -6.53
N VAL A 88 -3.45 0.79 -7.74
CA VAL A 88 -4.13 -0.32 -8.42
C VAL A 88 -3.91 -1.62 -7.66
N LEU A 89 -2.69 -1.92 -7.21
CA LEU A 89 -2.38 -3.09 -6.40
C LEU A 89 -3.22 -3.12 -5.12
N TRP A 90 -3.31 -1.98 -4.43
CA TRP A 90 -4.11 -1.85 -3.20
C TRP A 90 -5.61 -2.02 -3.45
N ALA A 91 -6.12 -1.47 -4.55
CA ALA A 91 -7.51 -1.65 -4.96
C ALA A 91 -7.82 -3.13 -5.24
N ILE A 92 -6.96 -3.80 -6.00
CA ILE A 92 -7.08 -5.24 -6.29
C ILE A 92 -7.04 -6.05 -5.00
N TYR A 93 -6.14 -5.72 -4.07
CA TYR A 93 -6.07 -6.39 -2.77
C TYR A 93 -7.39 -6.29 -1.99
N ILE A 94 -8.00 -5.10 -1.94
CA ILE A 94 -9.29 -4.91 -1.25
C ILE A 94 -10.37 -5.76 -1.92
N LEU A 95 -10.45 -5.74 -3.24
CA LEU A 95 -11.42 -6.54 -4.00
C LEU A 95 -11.24 -8.04 -3.72
N TYR A 96 -10.01 -8.55 -3.88
CA TYR A 96 -9.70 -9.96 -3.66
C TYR A 96 -10.02 -10.42 -2.25
N TYR A 97 -9.56 -9.69 -1.23
CA TYR A 97 -9.68 -10.14 0.14
C TYR A 97 -11.09 -9.96 0.71
N PHE A 98 -11.76 -8.83 0.44
CA PHE A 98 -13.03 -8.50 1.09
C PHE A 98 -14.26 -8.82 0.26
N ILE A 99 -14.16 -8.82 -1.07
CA ILE A 99 -15.29 -9.15 -1.95
C ILE A 99 -15.25 -10.63 -2.34
N PHE A 100 -14.09 -11.16 -2.73
CA PHE A 100 -14.02 -12.56 -3.19
C PHE A 100 -13.82 -13.58 -2.06
N ASN A 101 -13.06 -13.24 -1.01
CA ASN A 101 -12.69 -14.21 0.03
C ASN A 101 -13.54 -14.10 1.31
N ASN A 102 -13.78 -12.89 1.80
CA ASN A 102 -14.43 -12.63 3.10
C ASN A 102 -15.66 -11.71 3.02
N PHE A 103 -16.50 -11.85 1.99
CA PHE A 103 -17.69 -11.01 1.88
C PHE A 103 -18.66 -11.24 3.05
N ALA A 104 -18.79 -10.23 3.92
CA ALA A 104 -19.74 -10.20 5.05
C ALA A 104 -19.63 -11.39 6.03
N LYS A 105 -18.44 -11.99 6.18
CA LYS A 105 -18.19 -13.08 7.14
C LYS A 105 -17.22 -12.63 8.24
N PRO A 106 -17.47 -12.96 9.53
CA PRO A 106 -18.67 -13.57 10.10
C PRO A 106 -19.82 -12.58 10.37
N ASP A 107 -19.50 -11.29 10.56
CA ASP A 107 -20.45 -10.21 10.85
C ASP A 107 -20.22 -9.01 9.93
N ILE A 108 -21.30 -8.28 9.60
CA ILE A 108 -21.26 -7.12 8.69
C ILE A 108 -20.51 -5.93 9.30
N ILE A 109 -20.67 -5.70 10.62
CA ILE A 109 -20.10 -4.52 11.29
C ILE A 109 -18.55 -4.58 11.32
N PRO A 110 -17.89 -5.67 11.77
CA PRO A 110 -16.44 -5.79 11.73
C PRO A 110 -15.89 -5.76 10.31
N TRP A 111 -16.56 -6.44 9.37
CA TRP A 111 -16.19 -6.41 7.95
C TRP A 111 -16.20 -4.98 7.40
N LEU A 112 -17.24 -4.20 7.68
CA LEU A 112 -17.36 -2.82 7.20
C LEU A 112 -16.30 -1.91 7.82
N TYR A 113 -15.96 -2.11 9.10
CA TYR A 113 -14.88 -1.38 9.76
C TYR A 113 -13.53 -1.65 9.09
N GLU A 114 -13.21 -2.91 8.82
CA GLU A 114 -11.96 -3.29 8.15
C GLU A 114 -11.88 -2.77 6.71
N VAL A 115 -12.98 -2.86 5.96
CA VAL A 115 -13.08 -2.32 4.59
C VAL A 115 -12.92 -0.80 4.61
N SER A 116 -13.61 -0.11 5.54
CA SER A 116 -13.58 1.35 5.66
C SER A 116 -12.15 1.86 5.88
N TRP A 117 -11.42 1.28 6.82
CA TRP A 117 -10.02 1.67 7.07
C TRP A 117 -9.14 1.51 5.82
N ARG A 118 -9.32 0.43 5.07
CA ARG A 118 -8.57 0.18 3.82
C ARG A 118 -8.96 1.13 2.70
N CYS A 119 -10.23 1.52 2.63
CA CYS A 119 -10.72 2.56 1.72
C CYS A 119 -10.13 3.94 2.07
N VAL A 120 -9.94 4.27 3.35
CA VAL A 120 -9.25 5.50 3.77
C VAL A 120 -7.81 5.51 3.26
N ILE A 121 -7.09 4.38 3.36
CA ILE A 121 -5.74 4.25 2.81
C ILE A 121 -5.75 4.41 1.28
N LEU A 122 -6.73 3.83 0.59
CA LEU A 122 -6.90 3.97 -0.86
C LEU A 122 -7.16 5.44 -1.25
N ALA A 123 -8.00 6.15 -0.50
CA ALA A 123 -8.26 7.57 -0.71
C ALA A 123 -7.01 8.43 -0.46
N ALA A 124 -6.21 8.08 0.56
CA ALA A 124 -4.93 8.74 0.83
C ALA A 124 -3.93 8.53 -0.31
N LEU A 125 -3.81 7.28 -0.81
CA LEU A 125 -3.01 6.96 -1.98
C LEU A 125 -3.47 7.73 -3.22
N TRP A 126 -4.77 7.84 -3.44
CA TRP A 126 -5.32 8.62 -4.55
C TRP A 126 -4.94 10.10 -4.46
N SER A 127 -4.98 10.67 -3.25
CA SER A 127 -4.55 12.06 -3.01
C SER A 127 -3.07 12.26 -3.37
N VAL A 128 -2.20 11.35 -2.92
CA VAL A 128 -0.76 11.38 -3.24
C VAL A 128 -0.51 11.14 -4.73
N SER A 129 -1.23 10.20 -5.36
CA SER A 129 -1.08 9.91 -6.78
C SER A 129 -1.45 11.12 -7.65
N ARG A 130 -2.51 11.86 -7.30
CA ARG A 130 -2.90 13.08 -8.03
C ARG A 130 -1.82 14.17 -7.95
N LYS A 131 -1.09 14.25 -6.84
CA LYS A 131 0.05 15.19 -6.70
C LYS A 131 1.17 14.91 -7.69
N PHE A 132 1.35 13.66 -8.15
CA PHE A 132 2.36 13.31 -9.14
C PHE A 132 1.87 13.37 -10.59
N MET A 133 0.56 13.47 -10.81
CA MET A 133 -0.06 13.52 -12.14
C MET A 133 -0.27 14.96 -12.64
N ASN A 134 -0.46 15.92 -11.73
CA ASN A 134 -0.57 17.36 -12.03
C ASN A 134 0.79 18.05 -12.05
#